data_AF-A0A8K0RB02-F1
#
_entry.id   AF-A0A8K0RB02-F1
#
_cell.length_a   1.000
_cell.length_b   1.000
_cell.length_c   1.000
_cell.angle_alpha   90.00
_cell.angle_beta   90.00
_cell.angle_gamma   90.00
#
_symmetry.space_group_name_H-M   'P 1'
#
loop_
_entity.id
_entity.type
_entity.pdbx_description
1 polymer ?
#
loop_
_entity_poly.entity_id
_entity_poly.type
_entity_poly.pdbx_seq_one_letter_code
_entity_poly.pdbx_strand_id
1 'polypeptide(L)' 'MPAEQGAADARRRAAREVIDILHEIATLLNTHLDRQQLSYCVSLIENGANPEALAKVIQQLREEYPASSDGEASDGAR' A
#
# COMPACT_ATOMS: atom_id res chain seq x y z
N MET A 1 27.15 15.97 -10.11
CA MET A 1 27.26 14.51 -10.26
C MET A 1 26.01 13.99 -10.99
N PRO A 2 26.02 13.92 -12.34
CA PRO A 2 24.84 13.54 -13.14
C PRO A 2 24.58 12.02 -13.23
N ALA A 3 25.58 11.17 -12.94
CA ALA A 3 25.44 9.71 -13.01
C ALA A 3 24.61 9.12 -11.86
N GLU A 4 24.59 9.74 -10.67
CA GLU A 4 23.81 9.26 -9.52
C GLU A 4 22.30 9.55 -9.65
N GLN A 5 21.93 10.60 -10.39
CA GLN A 5 20.53 10.99 -10.61
C GLN A 5 19.80 9.94 -11.46
N GLY A 6 20.44 9.42 -12.52
CA GLY A 6 19.85 8.36 -13.35
C GLY A 6 19.63 7.03 -12.58
N ALA A 7 20.53 6.70 -11.64
CA ALA A 7 20.38 5.48 -10.83
C ALA A 7 19.23 5.61 -9.80
N ALA A 8 19.08 6.79 -9.18
CA ALA A 8 17.97 7.06 -8.28
C ALA A 8 16.60 7.03 -9.00
N ASP A 9 16.52 7.59 -10.20
CA ASP A 9 15.32 7.56 -11.02
C ASP A 9 14.95 6.14 -11.47
N ALA A 10 15.94 5.33 -11.85
CA ALA A 10 15.73 3.92 -12.19
C ALA A 10 15.20 3.12 -10.99
N ARG A 11 15.78 3.31 -9.80
CA ARG A 11 15.30 2.67 -8.56
C ARG A 11 13.87 3.08 -8.21
N ARG A 12 13.53 4.36 -8.42
CA ARG A 12 12.17 4.87 -8.16
C ARG A 12 11.14 4.32 -9.14
N ARG A 13 11.52 4.09 -10.40
CA ARG A 13 10.65 3.42 -11.40
C ARG A 13 10.44 1.95 -11.03
N ALA A 14 11.52 1.23 -10.71
CA ALA A 14 11.44 -0.17 -10.30
C ALA A 14 10.53 -0.35 -9.06
N ALA A 15 10.66 0.52 -8.07
CA ALA A 15 9.79 0.47 -6.88
C ALA A 15 8.30 0.66 -7.21
N ARG A 16 7.96 1.52 -8.18
CA ARG A 16 6.58 1.69 -8.65
C ARG A 16 6.07 0.43 -9.35
N GLU A 17 6.86 -0.13 -10.27
CA GLU A 17 6.49 -1.38 -10.95
C GLU A 17 6.28 -2.54 -9.97
N VAL A 18 7.12 -2.65 -8.94
CA VAL A 18 6.94 -3.66 -7.89
C VAL A 18 5.61 -3.49 -7.18
N ILE A 19 5.25 -2.27 -6.77
CA ILE A 19 3.96 -2.01 -6.12
C ILE A 19 2.79 -2.28 -7.06
N ASP A 20 2.91 -1.94 -8.34
CA ASP A 20 1.89 -2.19 -9.35
C ASP A 20 1.62 -3.70 -9.51
N ILE A 21 2.69 -4.50 -9.65
CA ILE A 21 2.61 -5.96 -9.77
C ILE A 21 2.00 -6.56 -8.49
N LEU A 22 2.47 -6.13 -7.31
CA LEU A 22 1.96 -6.62 -6.05
C LEU A 22 0.47 -6.27 -5.86
N HIS A 23 0.03 -5.10 -6.32
CA HIS A 23 -1.38 -4.70 -6.27
C HIS A 23 -2.25 -5.54 -7.21
N GLU A 24 -1.77 -5.89 -8.40
CA GLU A 24 -2.46 -6.82 -9.29
C GLU A 24 -2.61 -8.20 -8.64
N ILE A 25 -1.55 -8.74 -8.04
CA ILE A 25 -1.59 -10.00 -7.29
C ILE A 25 -2.60 -9.91 -6.14
N ALA A 26 -2.55 -8.82 -5.36
CA ALA A 26 -3.46 -8.57 -4.23
C ALA A 26 -4.94 -8.51 -4.67
N THR A 27 -5.19 -7.95 -5.86
CA THR A 27 -6.52 -7.87 -6.48
C THR A 27 -7.00 -9.26 -6.91
N LEU A 28 -6.15 -10.03 -7.60
CA LEU A 28 -6.46 -11.40 -8.02
C LEU A 28 -6.78 -12.32 -6.84
N LEU A 29 -6.08 -12.12 -5.71
CA LEU A 29 -6.30 -12.85 -4.46
C LEU A 29 -7.47 -12.31 -3.62
N ASN A 30 -8.17 -11.27 -4.08
CA ASN A 30 -9.27 -10.62 -3.36
C ASN A 30 -8.89 -10.23 -1.92
N THR A 31 -7.67 -9.74 -1.71
CA THR A 31 -7.22 -9.27 -0.38
C THR A 31 -7.91 -7.97 0.05
N HIS A 32 -8.42 -7.20 -0.93
CA HIS A 32 -9.02 -5.89 -0.76
C HIS A 32 -8.07 -4.86 -0.13
N LEU A 33 -6.77 -4.98 -0.39
CA LEU A 33 -5.77 -3.98 -0.01
C LEU A 33 -5.62 -2.96 -1.14
N ASP A 34 -5.75 -1.68 -0.83
CA ASP A 34 -5.48 -0.62 -1.80
C ASP A 34 -3.96 -0.41 -1.96
N ARG A 35 -3.57 0.34 -3.00
CA ARG A 35 -2.14 0.62 -3.29
C ARG A 35 -1.41 1.26 -2.12
N GLN A 36 -2.09 2.14 -1.37
CA GLN A 36 -1.48 2.82 -0.23
C GLN A 36 -1.28 1.86 0.96
N GLN A 37 -2.30 1.07 1.32
CA GLN A 37 -2.19 0.03 2.35
C GLN A 37 -1.08 -0.98 2.01
N LEU A 38 -0.99 -1.40 0.75
CA LEU A 38 0.04 -2.34 0.31
C LEU A 38 1.44 -1.76 0.46
N SER A 39 1.63 -0.48 0.12
CA SER A 39 2.91 0.22 0.32
C SER A 39 3.31 0.30 1.80
N TYR A 40 2.35 0.51 2.70
CA TYR A 40 2.62 0.44 4.14
C TYR A 40 2.99 -0.97 4.59
N CYS A 41 2.28 -2.00 4.11
CA CYS A 41 2.59 -3.39 4.44
C CYS A 41 4.01 -3.77 4.01
N VAL A 42 4.41 -3.40 2.79
CA VAL A 42 5.78 -3.61 2.29
C VAL A 42 6.79 -2.90 3.19
N SER A 43 6.55 -1.62 3.52
CA SER A 43 7.45 -0.86 4.40
C SER A 43 7.59 -1.51 5.78
N LEU A 44 6.49 -1.99 6.38
CA LEU A 44 6.52 -2.66 7.68
C LEU A 44 7.30 -3.97 7.61
N ILE A 45 7.10 -4.77 6.56
CA ILE A 45 7.81 -6.02 6.34
C ILE A 45 9.32 -5.77 6.13
N GLU A 46 9.68 -4.74 5.36
CA GLU A 46 11.06 -4.30 5.19
C GLU A 46 11.72 -3.85 6.50
N ASN A 47 10.94 -3.32 7.44
CA ASN A 47 11.37 -2.99 8.80
C ASN A 47 11.38 -4.20 9.76
N GLY A 48 11.11 -5.41 9.28
CA GLY A 48 11.18 -6.65 10.05
C GLY A 48 9.87 -7.10 10.68
N ALA A 49 8.73 -6.49 10.31
CA ALA A 49 7.43 -7.00 10.75
C ALA A 49 7.16 -8.39 10.15
N ASN A 50 6.64 -9.31 10.96
CA ASN A 50 6.23 -10.62 10.49
C ASN A 50 4.95 -10.49 9.62
N PRO A 51 4.96 -11.02 8.38
CA PRO A 51 3.83 -10.86 7.45
C PRO A 51 2.55 -11.56 7.92
N GLU A 52 2.66 -12.73 8.59
CA GLU A 52 1.50 -13.45 9.12
C GLU A 52 0.86 -12.71 10.29
N ALA A 53 1.67 -12.15 11.19
CA ALA A 53 1.19 -11.34 12.30
C ALA A 53 0.52 -10.05 11.78
N LEU A 54 1.13 -9.39 10.79
CA LEU A 54 0.57 -8.20 10.16
C LEU A 54 -0.79 -8.50 9.50
N ALA A 55 -0.91 -9.64 8.81
CA ALA A 55 -2.17 -10.06 8.21
C ALA A 55 -3.28 -10.28 9.25
N LYS A 56 -2.95 -10.84 10.42
CA LYS A 56 -3.91 -10.99 11.54
C LYS A 56 -4.36 -9.63 12.06
N VAL A 57 -3.43 -8.70 12.27
CA VAL A 57 -3.75 -7.33 12.71
C VAL A 57 -4.64 -6.61 11.71
N ILE A 58 -4.35 -6.73 10.40
CA ILE A 58 -5.18 -6.13 9.34
C ILE A 58 -6.60 -6.70 9.37
N GLN A 59 -6.75 -8.01 9.53
CA GLN A 59 -8.07 -8.66 9.64
C GLN A 59 -8.83 -8.15 10.87
N GLN A 60 -8.19 -8.12 12.04
CA GLN A 60 -8.77 -7.59 13.27
C GLN A 60 -9.22 -6.13 13.12
N LEU A 61 -8.37 -5.26 12.56
CA LEU A 61 -8.70 -3.85 12.34
C LEU A 61 -9.89 -3.69 11.40
N ARG A 62 -10.03 -4.53 10.37
CA ARG A 62 -11.19 -4.49 9.45
C ARG A 62 -12.48 -4.98 10.11
N GLU A 63 -12.39 -5.88 11.08
CA GLU A 63 -13.53 -6.35 11.87
C GLU A 63 -13.96 -5.30 12.90
N GLU A 64 -13.01 -4.67 13.60
CA GLU A 64 -13.26 -3.63 14.61
C GLU A 64 -13.71 -2.31 14.00
N TYR A 65 -13.18 -1.97 12.83
CA TYR A 65 -13.50 -0.78 12.07
C TYR A 65 -14.01 -1.18 10.68
N PRO A 66 -15.23 -1.73 10.58
CA PRO A 66 -15.85 -1.92 9.28
C PRO A 66 -15.91 -0.56 8.59
N ALA A 67 -15.78 -0.55 7.26
CA ALA A 67 -15.83 0.66 6.45
C ALA A 67 -17.20 1.35 6.60
N SER A 68 -17.37 2.05 7.71
CA SER A 68 -18.46 2.94 8.01
C SER A 68 -18.17 4.16 7.16
N SER A 69 -19.08 4.39 6.22
CA SER A 69 -19.19 5.59 5.41
C SER A 69 -18.84 6.85 6.20
N ASP A 70 -17.64 7.40 5.98
CA ASP A 70 -17.36 8.80 6.24
C ASP A 70 -16.29 9.28 5.24
N GLY A 71 -16.78 10.05 4.27
CA GLY A 71 -16.04 10.52 3.10
C GLY A 71 -16.89 11.23 2.05
N GLU A 72 -18.20 11.46 2.26
CA GLU A 72 -18.89 12.61 1.66
C GLU A 72 -18.48 13.87 2.43
N ALA A 73 -17.20 14.28 2.27
CA ALA A 73 -16.81 15.64 2.56
C ALA A 73 -17.24 16.49 1.35
N SER A 74 -18.40 17.13 1.52
CA SER A 74 -18.80 18.34 0.83
C SER A 74 -17.60 19.25 0.51
N ASP A 75 -17.21 19.34 -0.76
CA ASP A 75 -16.62 20.56 -1.31
C ASP A 75 -17.74 21.29 -2.04
N GLY A 76 -18.43 22.13 -1.28
CA GLY A 76 -19.29 23.16 -1.83
C GLY A 76 -18.47 24.39 -2.18
N ALA A 77 -18.86 25.01 -3.30
CA ALA A 77 -18.56 26.38 -3.67
C ALA A 77 -17.11 26.71 -4.06
N ARG A 78 -16.83 26.61 -5.36
CA ARG A 78 -16.53 27.79 -6.20
C ARG A 78 -16.63 27.50 -7.70
#